data_AF-A0AAV2T7S6-F1
#
_entry.id   AF-A0AAV2T7S6-F1
#
_cell.length_a   1.000
_cell.length_b   1.000
_cell.length_c   1.000
_cell.angle_alpha   90.00
_cell.angle_beta   90.00
_cell.angle_gamma   90.00
#
_symmetry.space_group_name_H-M   'P 1'
#
loop_
_entity.id
_entity.type
_entity.pdbx_description
1 polymer ?
#
loop_
_entity_poly.entity_id
_entity_poly.type
_entity_poly.pdbx_seq_one_letter_code
_entity_poly.pdbx_strand_id
1 'polypeptide(L)'
;MLRLCYQRGMPKPPPANIYKLYVSHQLKAGRKLADIALTWKTSVTETEKESLRAQLDQINLAFKKALTEWAISKHLPPLDSHKKLAEAYCIKNHLAPEVILPLSNDHSESGTDNVNPQIQHVGSSSMKKEKKAHRSRLPPYKG
;
A
#
# COMPACT_ATOMS: atom_id res chain seq x y z
N MET A 1 13.33 1.60 1.34
CA MET A 1 12.63 2.64 2.12
C MET A 1 11.97 2.09 3.39
N LEU A 2 10.92 1.26 3.33
CA LEU A 2 10.19 0.79 4.52
C LEU A 2 11.06 0.18 5.63
N ARG A 3 12.02 -0.69 5.28
CA ARG A 3 12.94 -1.30 6.26
C ARG A 3 13.72 -0.26 7.06
N LEU A 4 14.16 0.82 6.41
CA LEU A 4 14.88 1.93 7.03
C LEU A 4 13.98 2.72 7.97
N CYS A 5 12.73 2.98 7.58
CA CYS A 5 11.76 3.66 8.44
C CYS A 5 11.48 2.86 9.72
N TYR A 6 11.36 1.52 9.62
CA TYR A 6 11.22 0.66 10.80
C TYR A 6 12.46 0.68 11.70
N GLN A 7 13.67 0.79 11.15
CA GLN A 7 14.89 0.99 11.94
C GLN A 7 14.92 2.34 12.65
N ARG A 8 14.22 3.35 12.10
CA ARG A 8 14.09 4.69 12.69
C ARG A 8 12.86 4.87 13.59
N GLY A 9 12.35 3.77 14.13
CA GLY A 9 11.29 3.77 15.14
C GLY A 9 9.88 3.90 14.57
N MET A 10 9.69 3.80 13.25
CA MET A 10 8.34 3.68 12.69
C MET A 10 7.69 2.37 13.17
N PRO A 11 6.43 2.40 13.66
CA PRO A 11 5.72 1.20 14.09
C PRO A 11 5.69 0.14 12.98
N LYS A 12 5.94 -1.11 13.35
CA LYS A 12 5.89 -2.24 12.42
C LYS A 12 4.44 -2.69 12.23
N PRO A 13 4.06 -3.09 11.00
CA PRO A 13 2.71 -3.56 10.75
C PRO A 13 2.43 -4.82 11.56
N PRO A 14 1.17 -5.00 12.00
CA PRO A 14 0.75 -6.17 12.74
C PRO A 14 0.71 -7.42 11.85
N PRO A 15 0.55 -8.63 12.45
CA PRO A 15 0.36 -9.85 11.68
C PRO A 15 -0.82 -9.74 10.71
N ALA A 16 -0.67 -10.26 9.49
CA ALA A 16 -1.70 -10.07 8.45
C ALA A 16 -3.00 -10.85 8.71
N ASN A 17 -2.97 -11.88 9.53
CA ASN A 17 -4.13 -12.70 9.88
C ASN A 17 -3.90 -13.43 11.22
N ILE A 18 -4.97 -14.05 11.73
CA ILE A 18 -4.94 -14.77 13.01
C ILE A 18 -3.97 -15.96 13.02
N TYR A 19 -3.73 -16.60 11.87
CA TYR A 19 -2.74 -17.68 11.77
C TYR A 19 -1.32 -17.16 11.99
N LYS A 20 -0.93 -16.05 11.36
CA LYS A 20 0.39 -15.43 11.58
C LYS A 20 0.54 -14.93 13.02
N LEU A 21 -0.54 -14.42 13.63
CA LEU A 21 -0.55 -14.06 15.04
C LEU A 21 -0.28 -15.30 15.92
N TYR A 22 -1.05 -16.38 15.70
CA TYR A 22 -0.87 -17.65 16.41
C TYR A 22 0.54 -18.21 16.26
N VAL A 23 1.06 -18.30 15.03
CA VAL A 23 2.43 -18.76 14.75
C VAL A 23 3.44 -17.92 15.52
N SER A 24 3.28 -16.58 15.55
CA SER A 24 4.18 -15.72 16.29
C SER A 24 4.17 -15.98 17.80
N HIS A 25 3.00 -16.28 18.39
CA HIS A 25 2.88 -16.64 19.80
C HIS A 25 3.55 -17.98 20.09
N GLN A 26 3.31 -18.98 19.25
CA GLN A 26 3.87 -20.32 19.44
C GLN A 26 5.39 -20.36 19.22
N LEU A 27 5.91 -19.59 18.26
CA LEU A 27 7.36 -19.45 18.05
C LEU A 27 8.04 -18.78 19.26
N LYS A 28 7.41 -17.76 19.86
CA LYS A 28 7.90 -17.16 21.11
C LYS A 28 7.90 -18.14 22.29
N ALA A 29 6.96 -19.08 22.28
CA ALA A 29 6.91 -20.19 23.24
C ALA A 29 7.89 -21.34 22.93
N GLY A 30 8.73 -21.20 21.89
CA GLY A 30 9.76 -22.18 21.55
C GLY A 30 9.28 -23.39 20.74
N ARG A 31 8.05 -23.39 20.22
CA ARG A 31 7.56 -24.50 19.37
C ARG A 31 8.17 -24.45 17.98
N LYS A 32 8.37 -25.62 17.36
CA LYS A 32 8.86 -25.73 15.98
C LYS A 32 7.72 -25.44 14.98
N LEU A 33 8.07 -24.86 13.84
CA LEU A 33 7.08 -24.44 12.84
C LEU A 33 6.21 -25.60 12.31
N ALA A 34 6.79 -26.80 12.16
CA ALA A 34 6.06 -28.00 11.73
C ALA A 34 4.95 -28.37 12.71
N ASP A 35 5.27 -28.39 14.01
CA ASP A 35 4.32 -28.74 15.07
C ASP A 35 3.21 -27.68 15.20
N ILE A 36 3.55 -26.41 15.03
CA ILE A 36 2.59 -25.30 15.02
C ILE A 36 1.60 -25.44 13.87
N ALA A 37 2.10 -25.73 12.66
CA ALA A 37 1.27 -25.89 11.48
C ALA A 37 0.31 -27.09 11.59
N LEU A 38 0.78 -28.19 12.20
CA LEU A 38 -0.06 -29.35 12.51
C LEU A 38 -1.15 -28.98 13.52
N THR A 39 -0.74 -28.41 14.66
CA THR A 39 -1.65 -28.03 15.76
C THR A 39 -2.74 -27.06 15.28
N TRP A 40 -2.40 -26.10 14.43
CA TRP A 40 -3.37 -25.17 13.85
C TRP A 40 -4.48 -25.86 13.06
N LYS A 41 -4.14 -26.95 12.34
CA LYS A 41 -5.10 -27.70 11.52
C LYS A 41 -5.94 -28.67 12.34
N THR A 42 -5.38 -29.24 13.41
CA THR A 42 -5.98 -30.37 14.11
C THR A 42 -6.60 -30.03 15.46
N SER A 43 -6.10 -28.99 16.12
CA SER A 43 -6.30 -28.82 17.57
C SER A 43 -6.75 -27.44 17.99
N VAL A 44 -6.54 -26.41 17.16
CA VAL A 44 -7.01 -25.06 17.47
C VAL A 44 -8.51 -24.96 17.21
N THR A 45 -9.25 -24.74 18.30
CA THR A 45 -10.71 -24.63 18.32
C THR A 45 -11.20 -23.30 17.74
N GLU A 46 -12.49 -23.22 17.38
CA GLU A 46 -13.07 -21.95 16.91
C GLU A 46 -13.07 -20.87 18.01
N THR A 47 -13.29 -21.23 19.27
CA THR A 47 -13.21 -20.29 20.41
C THR A 47 -11.81 -19.68 20.54
N GLU A 48 -10.75 -20.48 20.36
CA GLU A 48 -9.38 -19.95 20.33
C GLU A 48 -9.16 -19.03 19.11
N LYS A 49 -9.72 -19.37 17.95
CA LYS A 49 -9.65 -18.50 16.76
C LYS A 49 -10.38 -17.18 17.00
N GLU A 50 -11.52 -17.18 17.66
CA GLU A 50 -12.25 -15.95 18.04
C GLU A 50 -11.43 -15.08 18.99
N SER A 51 -10.81 -15.68 20.00
CA SER A 51 -9.87 -14.96 20.88
C SER A 51 -8.71 -14.35 20.09
N LEU A 52 -8.13 -15.08 19.13
CA LEU A 52 -7.07 -14.57 18.27
C LEU A 52 -7.56 -13.44 17.34
N ARG A 53 -8.81 -13.47 16.87
CA ARG A 53 -9.40 -12.38 16.08
C ARG A 53 -9.51 -11.12 16.93
N ALA A 54 -10.07 -11.22 18.13
CA ALA A 54 -10.18 -10.09 19.06
C ALA A 54 -8.81 -9.50 19.43
N GLN A 55 -7.82 -10.36 19.70
CA GLN A 55 -6.44 -9.92 19.94
C GLN A 55 -5.85 -9.21 18.72
N LEU A 56 -6.06 -9.75 17.51
CA LEU A 56 -5.57 -9.13 16.28
C LEU A 56 -6.19 -7.74 16.06
N ASP A 57 -7.49 -7.59 16.34
CA ASP A 57 -8.19 -6.30 16.23
C ASP A 57 -7.66 -5.27 17.22
N GLN A 58 -7.39 -5.68 18.47
CA GLN A 58 -6.78 -4.82 19.47
C GLN A 58 -5.36 -4.38 19.05
N ILE A 59 -4.56 -5.31 18.51
CA ILE A 59 -3.23 -5.00 17.98
C ILE A 59 -3.32 -4.04 16.78
N ASN A 60 -4.27 -4.25 15.87
CA ASN A 60 -4.51 -3.37 14.73
C ASN A 60 -4.87 -1.94 15.19
N LEU A 61 -5.73 -1.82 16.20
CA LEU A 61 -6.11 -0.52 16.77
C LEU A 61 -4.91 0.18 17.41
N ALA A 62 -4.14 -0.54 18.23
CA ALA A 62 -2.92 -0.02 18.85
C ALA A 62 -1.88 0.41 17.80
N PHE A 63 -1.71 -0.38 16.74
CA PHE A 63 -0.83 -0.04 15.62
C PHE A 63 -1.24 1.26 14.94
N LYS A 64 -2.52 1.45 14.62
CA LYS A 64 -3.02 2.69 14.01
C LYS A 64 -2.74 3.90 14.89
N LYS A 65 -3.01 3.79 16.19
CA LYS A 65 -2.73 4.86 17.16
C LYS A 65 -1.24 5.20 17.20
N ALA A 66 -0.38 4.19 17.37
CA ALA A 66 1.08 4.38 17.40
C ALA A 66 1.61 4.97 16.09
N LEU A 67 1.04 4.58 14.95
CA LEU A 67 1.41 5.08 13.64
C LEU A 67 1.07 6.58 13.49
N THR A 68 -0.11 6.98 13.96
CA THR A 68 -0.52 8.39 14.00
C THR A 68 0.37 9.22 14.93
N GLU A 69 0.64 8.73 16.15
CA GLU A 69 1.54 9.40 17.11
C GLU A 69 2.95 9.56 16.52
N TRP A 70 3.46 8.52 15.87
CA TRP A 70 4.74 8.58 15.17
C TRP A 70 4.73 9.61 14.04
N ALA A 71 3.68 9.65 13.22
CA ALA A 71 3.55 10.63 12.13
C ALA A 71 3.56 12.08 12.67
N ILE A 72 2.81 12.33 13.76
CA ILE A 72 2.79 13.63 14.45
C ILE A 72 4.20 14.00 14.94
N SER A 73 4.92 13.06 15.59
CA SER A 73 6.28 13.29 16.08
C SER A 73 7.30 13.63 14.99
N LYS A 74 7.02 13.23 13.75
CA LYS A 74 7.86 13.50 12.57
C LYS A 74 7.33 14.67 11.74
N HIS A 75 6.29 15.36 12.20
CA HIS A 75 5.54 16.40 11.48
C HIS A 75 5.22 15.97 10.04
N LEU A 76 4.62 14.78 9.91
CA LEU A 76 4.11 14.24 8.65
C LEU A 76 2.58 14.39 8.61
N PRO A 77 1.97 14.48 7.41
CA PRO A 77 0.52 14.46 7.30
C PRO A 77 -0.04 13.14 7.85
N PRO A 78 -1.21 13.16 8.51
CA PRO A 78 -1.86 11.92 8.95
C PRO A 78 -2.32 11.16 7.71
N LEU A 79 -1.63 10.07 7.39
CA LEU A 79 -1.98 9.18 6.29
C LEU A 79 -2.33 7.82 6.85
N ASP A 80 -3.45 7.25 6.39
CA ASP A 80 -3.95 5.94 6.88
C ASP A 80 -3.09 4.74 6.45
N SER A 81 -2.16 4.97 5.51
CA SER A 81 -1.25 3.94 5.02
C SER A 81 0.15 4.15 5.57
N HIS A 82 0.63 3.18 6.35
CA HIS A 82 2.02 3.14 6.80
C HIS A 82 3.02 3.21 5.63
N LYS A 83 2.69 2.67 4.46
CA LYS A 83 3.56 2.77 3.28
C LYS A 83 3.71 4.21 2.80
N LYS A 84 2.60 4.95 2.72
CA LYS A 84 2.61 6.36 2.32
C LYS A 84 3.29 7.24 3.37
N LEU A 85 3.10 6.95 4.67
CA LEU A 85 3.86 7.63 5.74
C LEU A 85 5.36 7.38 5.63
N ALA A 86 5.77 6.14 5.32
CA ALA A 86 7.17 5.80 5.14
C ALA A 86 7.79 6.53 3.94
N GLU A 87 7.06 6.66 2.84
CA GLU A 87 7.46 7.43 1.66
C GLU A 87 7.60 8.92 2.01
N ALA A 88 6.58 9.53 2.62
CA ALA A 88 6.62 10.92 3.05
C ALA A 88 7.78 11.21 4.01
N TYR A 89 8.04 10.28 4.95
CA TYR A 89 9.19 10.36 5.85
C TYR A 89 10.52 10.31 5.08
N CYS A 90 10.66 9.38 4.13
CA CYS A 90 11.88 9.25 3.34
C CYS A 90 12.15 10.51 2.49
N ILE A 91 11.13 11.08 1.86
CA ILE A 91 11.23 12.31 1.07
C ILE A 91 11.66 13.47 1.97
N LYS A 92 10.96 13.66 3.10
CA LYS A 92 11.24 14.75 4.06
C LYS A 92 12.67 14.71 4.63
N ASN A 93 13.26 13.53 4.76
CA ASN A 93 14.58 13.33 5.36
C ASN A 93 15.67 13.04 4.32
N HIS A 94 15.40 13.24 3.02
CA HIS A 94 16.34 12.98 1.92
C HIS A 94 16.93 11.55 1.94
N LEU A 95 16.11 10.56 2.35
CA LEU A 95 16.49 9.14 2.47
C LEU A 95 16.12 8.30 1.25
N ALA A 96 15.28 8.85 0.37
CA ALA A 96 15.03 8.27 -0.95
C ALA A 96 16.00 8.93 -1.94
N PRO A 97 16.55 8.20 -2.93
CA PRO A 97 17.16 8.86 -4.08
C PRO A 97 16.12 9.81 -4.67
N GLU A 98 16.51 11.06 -4.93
CA GLU A 98 15.66 12.00 -5.65
C GLU A 98 15.23 11.34 -6.96
N VAL A 99 14.00 10.82 -6.98
CA VAL A 99 13.30 10.71 -8.25
C VAL A 99 13.11 12.16 -8.63
N ILE A 100 13.95 12.62 -9.56
CA ILE A 100 13.84 13.92 -10.21
C ILE A 100 12.39 14.01 -10.70
N LEU A 101 11.55 14.68 -9.91
CA LEU A 101 10.31 15.21 -10.43
C LEU A 101 10.75 16.30 -11.41
N PRO A 102 10.28 16.31 -12.66
CA PRO A 102 10.50 17.47 -13.51
C PRO A 102 9.83 18.67 -12.81
N LEU A 103 10.66 19.49 -12.16
CA LEU A 103 10.40 20.89 -11.94
C LEU A 103 10.30 21.51 -13.34
N SER A 104 9.08 21.51 -13.90
CA SER A 104 8.77 22.42 -14.99
C SER A 104 8.45 23.77 -14.36
N ASN A 105 9.39 24.67 -14.60
CA ASN A 105 9.56 25.99 -14.04
C ASN A 105 8.31 26.88 -14.08
N ASP A 106 8.20 27.67 -13.01
CA ASP A 106 7.66 29.00 -13.03
C ASP A 106 8.38 29.81 -14.14
N HIS A 107 7.66 30.18 -15.20
CA HIS A 107 8.00 31.34 -16.03
C HIS A 107 6.79 32.26 -16.02
N SER A 108 6.84 33.22 -15.09
CA SER A 108 6.21 34.51 -15.27
C SER A 108 6.89 35.20 -16.47
N GLU A 109 6.23 35.28 -17.61
CA GLU A 109 6.52 36.29 -18.62
C GLU A 109 5.22 36.90 -19.15
N SER A 110 5.05 38.17 -18.77
CA SER A 110 4.15 39.14 -19.38
C SER A 110 4.73 39.54 -20.73
N GLY A 111 3.94 39.45 -21.80
CA GLY A 111 4.38 39.89 -23.12
C GLY A 111 3.28 39.71 -24.15
N THR A 112 2.76 40.84 -24.62
CA THR A 112 1.86 40.95 -25.77
C THR A 112 2.55 40.49 -27.05
N ASP A 113 1.72 40.05 -28.01
CA ASP A 113 1.79 40.37 -29.44
C ASP A 113 1.52 39.19 -30.38
N ASN A 114 0.50 39.48 -31.19
CA ASN A 114 -0.07 38.84 -32.35
C ASN A 114 0.97 38.57 -33.45
N VAL A 115 1.02 37.39 -34.08
CA VAL A 115 1.13 37.17 -35.55
C VAL A 115 0.93 35.66 -35.87
N ASN A 116 -0.08 35.37 -36.69
CA ASN A 116 -0.22 34.18 -37.55
C ASN A 116 0.40 34.52 -38.92
N PRO A 117 1.10 33.62 -39.65
CA PRO A 117 0.42 32.95 -40.77
C PRO A 117 0.95 31.54 -41.18
N GLN A 118 0.00 30.69 -41.61
CA GLN A 118 -0.01 29.86 -42.84
C GLN A 118 0.89 28.62 -43.09
N ILE A 119 0.16 27.48 -43.19
CA ILE A 119 0.16 26.32 -44.12
C ILE A 119 1.26 25.22 -44.14
N GLN A 120 0.81 23.96 -43.95
CA GLN A 120 0.77 22.78 -44.88
C GLN A 120 1.02 21.47 -44.10
N HIS A 121 -0.01 20.67 -43.84
CA HIS A 121 -0.59 19.57 -44.65
C HIS A 121 0.09 18.20 -44.42
N VAL A 122 -0.75 17.15 -44.40
CA VAL A 122 -0.52 15.68 -44.34
C VAL A 122 -0.33 15.08 -42.94
N GLY A 123 -1.09 14.08 -42.47
CA GLY A 123 -2.27 13.40 -42.99
C GLY A 123 -2.81 12.43 -41.93
N SER A 124 -4.05 11.97 -42.14
CA SER A 124 -4.66 10.68 -41.71
C SER A 124 -4.47 10.24 -40.24
N SER A 125 -5.48 9.89 -39.46
CA SER A 125 -6.72 9.22 -39.81
C SER A 125 -7.73 9.33 -38.67
N SER A 126 -8.97 9.61 -39.05
CA SER A 126 -10.22 9.26 -38.34
C SER A 126 -10.20 7.74 -38.05
N MET A 127 -10.76 7.18 -36.97
CA MET A 127 -12.17 7.24 -36.61
C MET A 127 -12.42 6.91 -35.13
N LYS A 128 -13.60 7.37 -34.74
CA LYS A 128 -14.27 7.31 -33.45
C LYS A 128 -14.63 5.89 -32.99
N LYS A 129 -14.66 5.78 -31.66
CA LYS A 129 -15.62 5.05 -30.81
C LYS A 129 -16.79 4.39 -31.55
N GLU A 130 -16.97 3.09 -31.30
CA GLU A 130 -18.30 2.50 -31.26
C GLU A 130 -18.48 1.64 -30.01
N LYS A 131 -19.68 1.75 -29.44
CA LYS A 131 -20.16 1.13 -28.20
C LYS A 131 -20.51 -0.36 -28.43
N LYS A 132 -20.55 -1.06 -27.29
CA LYS A 132 -21.69 -1.84 -26.75
C LYS A 132 -21.55 -3.37 -26.72
N ALA A 133 -22.01 -3.87 -25.57
CA ALA A 133 -22.79 -5.09 -25.35
C ALA A 133 -22.05 -6.43 -25.15
N HIS A 134 -21.84 -6.73 -23.86
CA HIS A 134 -22.49 -7.85 -23.15
C HIS A 134 -22.73 -9.15 -23.95
N ARG A 135 -21.92 -10.18 -23.68
CA ARG A 135 -22.39 -11.57 -23.72
C ARG A 135 -21.54 -12.49 -22.84
N SER A 136 -22.17 -13.00 -21.78
CA SER A 136 -21.69 -14.09 -20.94
C SER A 136 -21.40 -15.34 -21.77
N ARG A 137 -20.25 -15.99 -21.56
CA ARG A 137 -20.03 -17.41 -21.87
C ARG A 137 -19.11 -18.05 -20.84
N LEU A 138 -19.67 -19.03 -20.11
CA LEU A 138 -18.95 -20.02 -19.30
C LEU A 138 -18.15 -20.97 -20.21
N PRO A 139 -17.02 -21.56 -19.73
CA PRO A 139 -16.33 -22.66 -20.40
C PRO A 139 -16.83 -24.05 -19.93
N PRO A 140 -16.41 -25.14 -20.61
CA PRO A 140 -17.26 -26.30 -20.92
C PRO A 140 -17.06 -27.51 -20.01
N TYR A 141 -18.07 -28.39 -19.94
CA TYR A 141 -17.95 -29.78 -19.48
C TYR A 141 -18.22 -30.71 -20.67
N LYS A 142 -17.28 -31.62 -20.96
CA LYS A 142 -17.48 -32.80 -21.81
C LYS A 142 -17.43 -34.02 -20.89
N GLY A 143 -18.46 -34.86 -20.99
CA GLY A 143 -18.42 -36.26 -20.59
C GLY A 143 -17.83 -37.12 -21.70
#